data_AF-A0A2P8VXQ5-F1
#
_entry.id   AF-A0A2P8VXQ5-F1
#
_cell.length_a   1.000
_cell.length_b   1.000
_cell.length_c   1.000
_cell.angle_alpha   90.00
_cell.angle_beta   90.00
_cell.angle_gamma   90.00
#
_symmetry.space_group_name_H-M   'P 1'
#
loop_
_entity.id
_entity.type
_entity.pdbx_description
1 polymer ?
#
loop_
_entity_poly.entity_id
_entity_poly.type
_entity_poly.pdbx_seq_one_letter_code
_entity_poly.pdbx_strand_id
1 'polypeptide(L)' 'MLTTEVAQFPDRLRAMSIHFPFAWAIVHGEKDFEYRTKATKYRGIFLIHSSGTKDSDEYMAEYNIPQD' A
#
# COMPACT_ATOMS: atom_id res chain seq x y z
N MET A 1 -11.99 -18.90 26.10
CA MET A 1 -10.79 -18.10 25.80
C MET A 1 -10.57 -18.22 24.29
N LEU A 2 -10.67 -17.12 23.56
CA LEU A 2 -10.32 -17.10 22.13
C LEU A 2 -8.80 -16.91 22.06
N THR A 3 -8.07 -17.89 21.55
CA THR A 3 -6.65 -17.75 21.24
C THR A 3 -6.52 -16.84 20.03
N THR A 4 -6.07 -15.60 20.23
CA THR A 4 -5.69 -14.73 19.12
C THR A 4 -4.44 -15.33 18.49
N GLU A 5 -4.57 -15.98 17.34
CA GLU A 5 -3.39 -16.34 16.55
C GLU A 5 -2.71 -15.05 16.11
N VAL A 6 -1.51 -14.83 16.61
CA VAL A 6 -0.67 -13.72 16.16
C VAL A 6 -0.12 -14.12 14.81
N ALA A 7 -0.47 -13.37 13.76
CA ALA A 7 0.06 -13.62 12.42
C ALA A 7 1.60 -13.69 12.48
N GLN A 8 2.15 -14.82 12.06
CA GLN A 8 3.60 -15.02 11.99
C GLN A 8 4.10 -14.38 10.70
N PHE A 9 4.86 -13.29 10.83
CA PHE A 9 5.51 -12.63 9.71
C PHE A 9 6.98 -13.05 9.60
N PRO A 10 7.57 -13.05 8.39
CA PRO A 10 9.00 -13.26 8.23
C PRO A 10 9.81 -12.19 8.98
N ASP A 11 10.93 -12.59 9.60
CA ASP A 11 11.85 -11.69 10.32
C ASP A 11 12.35 -10.51 9.47
N ARG A 12 12.39 -10.69 8.14
CA ARG A 12 12.69 -9.62 7.18
C ARG A 12 11.66 -9.58 6.06
N LEU A 13 10.75 -8.62 6.15
CA LEU A 13 9.83 -8.28 5.08
C LEU A 13 10.50 -7.34 4.06
N ARG A 14 10.17 -7.54 2.79
CA ARG A 14 10.47 -6.56 1.75
C ARG A 14 9.42 -5.45 1.80
N ALA A 15 9.80 -4.25 1.39
CA ALA A 15 8.88 -3.13 1.25
C ALA A 15 8.80 -2.68 -0.22
N MET A 16 7.62 -2.22 -0.63
CA MET A 16 7.40 -1.54 -1.90
C MET A 16 6.85 -0.14 -1.64
N SER A 17 7.54 0.86 -2.16
CA SER A 17 7.06 2.24 -2.10
C SER A 17 5.95 2.43 -3.12
N ILE A 18 4.73 2.74 -2.66
CA ILE A 18 3.55 3.03 -3.48
C ILE A 18 3.15 4.48 -3.23
N HIS A 19 2.80 5.19 -4.30
CA HIS A 19 2.41 6.60 -4.22
C HIS A 19 1.04 6.77 -3.54
N PHE A 20 0.93 7.78 -2.68
CA PHE A 20 -0.35 8.21 -2.12
C PHE A 20 -1.13 8.97 -3.21
N PRO A 21 -2.37 8.58 -3.59
CA PRO A 21 -3.40 7.87 -2.81
C PRO A 21 -3.46 6.36 -2.95
N PHE A 22 -2.80 5.78 -3.95
CA PHE A 22 -2.99 4.38 -4.31
C PHE A 22 -2.60 3.41 -3.20
N ALA A 23 -1.60 3.77 -2.39
CA ALA A 23 -1.26 3.02 -1.17
C ALA A 23 -2.46 2.89 -0.22
N TRP A 24 -3.23 3.97 -0.03
CA TRP A 24 -4.43 3.99 0.81
C TRP A 24 -5.53 3.10 0.22
N ALA A 25 -5.79 3.24 -1.08
CA ALA A 25 -6.81 2.46 -1.78
C ALA A 25 -6.52 0.95 -1.74
N ILE A 26 -5.25 0.53 -1.86
CA ILE A 26 -4.87 -0.89 -1.75
C ILE A 26 -5.12 -1.42 -0.33
N VAL A 27 -4.73 -0.67 0.70
CA VAL A 27 -4.89 -1.10 2.11
C VAL A 27 -6.37 -1.22 2.51
N HIS A 28 -7.23 -0.36 1.96
CA HIS A 28 -8.68 -0.41 2.17
C HIS A 28 -9.42 -1.41 1.26
N GLY A 29 -8.71 -2.07 0.34
CA GLY A 29 -9.31 -3.04 -0.59
C GLY A 29 -10.10 -2.40 -1.73
N GLU A 30 -9.90 -1.12 -2.01
CA GLU A 30 -10.53 -0.41 -3.13
C GLU A 30 -9.73 -0.54 -4.44
N LYS A 31 -8.47 -1.02 -4.36
CA LYS A 31 -7.59 -1.21 -5.50
C LYS A 31 -6.85 -2.55 -5.42
N ASP A 32 -7.17 -3.45 -6.37
CA ASP A 32 -6.58 -4.79 -6.42
C ASP A 32 -5.23 -4.85 -7.15
N PHE A 33 -4.95 -3.91 -8.05
CA PHE A 33 -3.79 -3.96 -8.95
C PHE A 33 -2.89 -2.75 -8.83
N GLU A 34 -1.59 -2.98 -8.65
CA GLU A 34 -0.54 -1.96 -8.69
C GLU A 34 0.26 -2.07 -9.99
N TYR A 35 0.18 -1.05 -10.85
CA TYR A 35 0.86 -1.04 -12.16
C TYR A 35 2.23 -0.38 -12.07
N ARG A 36 3.25 -1.02 -12.67
CA ARG A 36 4.64 -0.53 -12.67
C ARG A 36 5.31 -0.76 -14.02
N THR A 37 6.29 0.07 -14.32
CA THR A 37 7.12 -0.04 -15.54
C THR A 37 8.06 -1.25 -15.54
N LYS A 38 8.37 -1.80 -14.36
CA LYS A 38 9.22 -2.98 -14.19
C LYS A 38 8.48 -4.07 -13.44
N ALA A 39 8.58 -5.30 -13.95
CA ALA A 39 8.00 -6.47 -13.30
C ALA A 39 8.82 -6.90 -12.08
N THR A 40 8.15 -7.49 -11.08
CA THR A 40 8.77 -8.12 -9.92
C THR A 40 8.47 -9.63 -9.88
N LYS A 41 9.49 -10.43 -9.56
CA LYS A 41 9.35 -11.88 -9.34
C LYS A 41 8.95 -12.23 -7.90
N TYR A 42 8.87 -11.24 -7.01
CA TYR A 42 8.53 -11.46 -5.60
C TYR A 42 7.09 -11.94 -5.43
N ARG A 43 6.84 -12.88 -4.51
CA ARG A 43 5.52 -13.40 -4.13
C ARG A 43 5.49 -13.58 -2.60
N GLY A 44 4.34 -13.30 -1.97
CA GLY A 44 4.15 -13.36 -0.52
C GLY A 44 3.84 -12.00 0.11
N ILE A 45 3.82 -11.96 1.44
CA ILE A 45 3.53 -10.76 2.24
C ILE A 45 4.67 -9.75 2.13
N PHE A 46 4.36 -8.49 1.85
CA PHE A 46 5.32 -7.39 1.85
C PHE A 46 4.73 -6.16 2.54
N LEU A 47 5.59 -5.22 2.91
CA LEU A 47 5.19 -3.94 3.51
C LEU A 47 4.92 -2.91 2.41
N ILE A 48 3.85 -2.12 2.57
CA ILE A 48 3.61 -0.94 1.75
C ILE A 48 4.25 0.26 2.44
N HIS A 49 5.16 0.95 1.75
CA HIS A 49 5.64 2.26 2.15
C HIS A 49 4.88 3.32 1.35
N SER A 50 4.07 4.15 2.02
CA SER A 50 3.32 5.22 1.36
C SER A 50 4.28 6.39 1.07
N SER A 51 4.63 6.59 -0.20
CA SER A 51 5.42 7.75 -0.61
C SER A 51 4.50 8.92 -0.94
N GLY A 52 4.75 10.09 -0.34
CA GLY A 52 4.11 11.34 -0.71
C GLY A 52 5.02 12.19 -1.60
N THR A 53 4.44 12.84 -2.61
CA THR A 53 5.06 13.95 -3.36
C THR A 53 4.08 15.12 -3.37
N LYS A 54 4.50 16.33 -3.75
CA LYS A 54 3.56 17.46 -3.92
C LYS A 54 2.48 17.15 -4.95
N ASP A 55 2.79 16.29 -5.93
CA ASP A 55 1.84 15.82 -6.93
C ASP A 55 0.74 14.94 -6.30
N SER A 56 0.96 14.36 -5.11
CA SER A 56 -0.10 13.66 -4.38
C SER A 56 -1.30 14.57 -4.11
N ASP A 57 -1.08 15.85 -3.83
CA ASP A 57 -2.13 16.82 -3.52
C ASP A 57 -3.11 16.99 -4.70
N GLU A 58 -2.60 16.96 -5.93
CA GLU A 58 -3.42 17.03 -7.15
C GLU A 58 -4.36 15.81 -7.25
N TYR A 59 -3.84 14.61 -6.97
CA TYR A 59 -4.66 13.39 -6.99
C TYR A 59 -5.71 13.36 -5.87
N MET A 60 -5.38 13.89 -4.68
CA MET A 60 -6.36 13.98 -3.60
C MET A 60 -7.54 14.87 -3.97
N ALA A 61 -7.24 16.00 -4.61
CA ALA A 61 -8.26 16.90 -5.11
C ALA A 61 -9.08 16.27 -6.24
N GLU A 62 -8.45 15.56 -7.18
CA GLU A 62 -9.15 14.88 -8.29
C GLU A 62 -10.12 13.81 -7.80
N TYR A 63 -9.73 13.01 -6.80
CA TYR A 63 -10.52 11.89 -6.29
C TYR A 63 -11.37 12.21 -5.05
N ASN A 64 -11.43 13.48 -4.61
CA ASN A 64 -12.13 13.91 -3.40
C ASN A 64 -11.76 13.10 -2.14
N ILE A 65 -10.48 12.78 -1.99
CA ILE A 65 -9.99 11.98 -0.85
C ILE A 65 -9.77 12.92 0.35
N PRO A 66 -10.40 12.68 1.50
CA PRO A 66 -10.20 13.46 2.73
C PRO A 66 -8.71 13.57 3.13
N GLN A 67 -8.31 14.75 3.62
CA GLN A 67 -6.92 15.09 4.04
C GLN A 67 -6.80 15.25 5.57
N ASP A 68 -7.61 14.53 6.32
CA ASP A 68 -7.72 14.59 7.78
C ASP A 68 -6.48 14.07 8.53
#